data_AF-A0A5M8FT72-F1
#
_entry.id   AF-A0A5M8FT72-F1
#
_cell.length_a   1.000
_cell.length_b   1.000
_cell.length_c   1.000
_cell.angle_alpha   90.00
_cell.angle_beta   90.00
_cell.angle_gamma   90.00
#
_symmetry.space_group_name_H-M   'P 1'
#
loop_
_entity.id
_entity.type
_entity.pdbx_description
1 polymer ?
#
loop_
_entity_poly.entity_id
_entity_poly.type
_entity_poly.pdbx_seq_one_letter_code
_entity_poly.pdbx_strand_id
1 'polypeptide(L)'
;MPVCWIIAGPNGAGKTTFAKNYLPEVANCRNFVNADAIAAGLSPLDPGRKQMAASRIFLNEINENITGYRDFACETTLSGRMYMSLIQSLMQSGWTIELVYLALPDWRMSQQRVAERVAHGGHDIPLTDIQRRFPRSLSGLFQGYAGLVSRTRCFMNHEEKPVLVFEQRGDQRDIYHDGHFRHLLREAGL
;
A
#
# COMPACT_ATOMS: atom_id res chain seq x y z
N MET A 1 3.86 -2.45 22.50
CA MET A 1 3.86 -3.40 21.37
C MET A 1 4.25 -2.60 20.15
N PRO A 2 5.24 -3.05 19.36
CA PRO A 2 5.66 -2.31 18.18
C PRO A 2 4.57 -2.35 17.09
N VAL A 3 4.48 -1.28 16.31
CA VAL A 3 3.46 -1.10 15.27
C VAL A 3 4.09 -1.01 13.89
N CYS A 4 3.52 -1.78 12.95
CA CYS A 4 3.83 -1.72 11.53
C CYS A 4 2.63 -1.16 10.76
N TRP A 5 2.79 -0.03 10.08
CA TRP A 5 1.78 0.50 9.16
C TRP A 5 2.07 0.08 7.72
N ILE A 6 1.08 -0.51 7.07
CA ILE A 6 1.16 -0.87 5.65
C ILE A 6 0.27 0.10 4.88
N ILE A 7 0.88 1.01 4.12
CA ILE A 7 0.16 1.91 3.22
C ILE A 7 0.07 1.26 1.84
N ALA A 8 -1.13 0.83 1.47
CA ALA A 8 -1.39 -0.04 0.34
C ALA A 8 -2.37 0.56 -0.68
N GLY A 9 -2.38 0.00 -1.90
CA GLY A 9 -3.25 0.46 -2.99
C GLY A 9 -2.58 0.45 -4.37
N PRO A 10 -3.36 0.54 -5.47
CA PRO A 10 -2.81 0.56 -6.82
C PRO A 10 -1.93 1.80 -7.07
N ASN A 11 -1.24 1.80 -8.20
CA ASN A 11 -0.48 2.97 -8.64
C ASN A 11 -1.42 4.18 -8.80
N GLY A 12 -0.93 5.40 -8.53
CA GLY A 12 -1.77 6.60 -8.60
C GLY A 12 -2.83 6.73 -7.48
N ALA A 13 -2.93 5.80 -6.53
CA ALA A 13 -3.91 5.87 -5.43
C ALA A 13 -3.59 6.94 -4.37
N GLY A 14 -2.48 7.67 -4.47
CA GLY A 14 -2.10 8.72 -3.50
C GLY A 14 -1.42 8.21 -2.23
N LYS A 15 -0.90 6.97 -2.22
CA LYS A 15 -0.27 6.32 -1.05
C LYS A 15 0.83 7.16 -0.40
N THR A 16 1.80 7.62 -1.19
CA THR A 16 2.93 8.39 -0.66
C THR A 16 2.49 9.72 -0.06
N THR A 17 1.53 10.40 -0.70
CA THR A 17 0.94 11.65 -0.18
C THR A 17 0.21 11.41 1.13
N PHE A 18 -0.63 10.37 1.18
CA PHE A 18 -1.31 9.97 2.41
C PHE A 18 -0.30 9.64 3.52
N ALA A 19 0.71 8.83 3.23
CA ALA A 19 1.73 8.42 4.19
C ALA A 19 2.46 9.63 4.81
N LYS A 20 2.87 10.60 3.98
CA LYS A 20 3.58 11.81 4.44
C LYS A 20 2.76 12.68 5.39
N ASN A 21 1.44 12.68 5.27
CA ASN A 21 0.56 13.46 6.14
C ASN A 21 0.11 12.64 7.36
N TYR A 22 -0.31 11.40 7.15
CA TYR A 22 -0.86 10.53 8.19
C TYR A 22 0.20 10.03 9.18
N LEU A 23 1.38 9.63 8.69
CA LEU A 23 2.36 8.97 9.56
C LEU A 23 2.95 9.91 10.63
N PRO A 24 3.36 11.15 10.31
CA PRO A 24 3.90 12.05 11.33
C PRO A 24 2.84 12.58 12.29
N GLU A 25 1.68 12.98 11.76
CA GLU A 25 0.65 13.70 12.53
C GLU A 25 -0.26 12.77 13.34
N VAL A 26 -0.57 11.58 12.82
CA VAL A 26 -1.56 10.67 13.42
C VAL A 26 -0.89 9.42 13.99
N ALA A 27 0.03 8.81 13.25
CA ALA A 27 0.70 7.58 13.68
C ALA A 27 1.94 7.83 14.55
N ASN A 28 2.44 9.07 14.62
CA ASN A 28 3.73 9.44 15.21
C ASN A 28 4.90 8.53 14.75
N CYS A 29 4.85 8.10 13.48
CA CYS A 29 5.82 7.21 12.87
C CYS A 29 6.65 7.96 11.83
N ARG A 30 7.97 7.99 12.03
CA ARG A 30 8.91 8.63 11.09
C ARG A 30 9.68 7.64 10.22
N ASN A 31 9.76 6.37 10.61
CA ASN A 31 10.44 5.34 9.84
C ASN A 31 9.51 4.88 8.72
N PHE A 32 9.63 5.47 7.53
CA PHE A 32 8.80 5.14 6.37
C PHE A 32 9.65 4.59 5.22
N VAL A 33 9.43 3.31 4.89
CA VAL A 33 10.17 2.59 3.86
C VAL A 33 9.37 2.53 2.57
N ASN A 34 9.90 3.08 1.48
CA ASN A 34 9.25 3.13 0.18
C ASN A 34 10.25 2.76 -0.94
N ALA A 35 9.95 1.68 -1.68
CA ALA A 35 10.83 1.18 -2.73
C ALA A 35 11.02 2.16 -3.90
N ASP A 36 9.98 2.90 -4.28
CA ASP A 36 10.05 3.91 -5.35
C ASP A 36 10.92 5.10 -4.93
N ALA A 37 10.81 5.54 -3.66
CA ALA A 37 11.65 6.60 -3.11
C ALA A 37 13.13 6.17 -3.05
N ILE A 38 13.40 4.93 -2.64
CA ILE A 38 14.75 4.35 -2.65
C ILE A 38 15.29 4.30 -4.08
N ALA A 39 14.49 3.80 -5.03
CA ALA A 39 14.90 3.72 -6.44
C ALA A 39 15.22 5.10 -7.02
N ALA A 40 14.41 6.11 -6.71
CA ALA A 40 14.64 7.49 -7.12
C ALA A 40 15.91 8.09 -6.49
N GLY A 41 16.20 7.77 -5.22
CA GLY A 41 17.47 8.17 -4.58
C GLY A 41 18.69 7.51 -5.23
N LEU A 42 18.59 6.25 -5.64
CA LEU A 42 19.69 5.51 -6.30
C LEU A 42 19.93 5.92 -7.75
N SER A 43 18.88 6.34 -8.46
CA SER A 43 18.98 6.84 -9.83
C SER A 43 17.91 7.91 -10.07
N PRO A 44 18.23 9.19 -9.81
CA PRO A 44 17.27 10.27 -9.95
C PRO A 44 16.73 10.45 -11.37
N LEU A 45 17.52 10.07 -12.38
CA LEU A 45 17.16 10.21 -13.80
C LEU A 45 16.57 8.94 -14.42
N ASP A 46 16.77 7.76 -13.81
CA ASP A 46 16.18 6.50 -14.28
C ASP A 46 15.95 5.51 -13.12
N PRO A 47 14.96 5.77 -12.25
CA PRO A 47 14.68 4.92 -11.08
C PRO A 47 14.39 3.46 -11.46
N GLY A 48 13.81 3.24 -12.65
CA GLY A 48 13.43 1.93 -13.16
C GLY A 48 14.60 0.94 -13.22
N ARG A 49 15.80 1.41 -13.58
CA ARG A 49 17.01 0.57 -13.61
C ARG A 49 17.47 0.08 -12.25
N LYS A 50 17.06 0.73 -11.16
CA LYS A 50 17.48 0.40 -9.79
C LYS A 50 16.44 -0.35 -8.98
N GLN A 51 15.33 -0.78 -9.58
CA GLN A 51 14.23 -1.47 -8.89
C GLN A 51 14.68 -2.71 -8.10
N MET A 52 15.56 -3.54 -8.64
CA MET A 52 16.09 -4.71 -7.91
C MET A 52 16.97 -4.32 -6.72
N ALA A 53 17.84 -3.32 -6.88
CA ALA A 53 18.69 -2.83 -5.81
C ALA A 53 17.84 -2.15 -4.71
N ALA A 54 16.87 -1.33 -5.11
CA ALA A 54 15.92 -0.68 -4.22
C ALA A 54 15.09 -1.70 -3.43
N SER A 55 14.66 -2.80 -4.07
CA SER A 55 13.94 -3.88 -3.38
C SER A 55 14.79 -4.55 -2.29
N ARG A 56 16.09 -4.74 -2.52
CA ARG A 56 17.00 -5.30 -1.50
C ARG A 56 17.17 -4.35 -0.32
N ILE A 57 17.38 -3.06 -0.58
CA ILE A 57 17.50 -2.04 0.47
C ILE A 57 16.19 -1.92 1.24
N PHE A 58 15.05 -1.93 0.56
CA PHE A 58 13.73 -1.94 1.18
C PHE A 58 13.61 -3.11 2.17
N LEU A 59 13.95 -4.34 1.77
CA LEU A 59 13.85 -5.50 2.65
C LEU A 59 14.83 -5.43 3.84
N ASN A 60 16.03 -4.91 3.62
CA ASN A 60 17.00 -4.71 4.70
C ASN A 60 16.49 -3.70 5.73
N GLU A 61 15.97 -2.55 5.28
CA GLU A 61 15.42 -1.52 6.17
C GLU A 61 14.23 -2.06 6.98
N ILE A 62 13.35 -2.84 6.36
CA ILE A 62 12.27 -3.53 7.07
C ILE A 62 12.84 -4.44 8.17
N ASN A 63 13.84 -5.26 7.84
CA ASN A 63 14.46 -6.16 8.81
C ASN A 63 15.20 -5.42 9.94
N GLU A 64 15.84 -4.29 9.65
CA GLU A 64 16.49 -3.44 10.65
C GLU A 64 15.48 -2.84 11.64
N ASN A 65 14.33 -2.36 11.14
CA ASN A 65 13.26 -1.87 12.02
C ASN A 65 12.66 -2.99 12.88
N ILE A 66 12.51 -4.19 12.32
CA ILE A 66 12.00 -5.35 13.05
C ILE A 66 12.97 -5.79 14.15
N THR A 67 14.26 -5.97 13.82
CA THR A 67 15.28 -6.40 14.80
C THR A 67 15.52 -5.34 15.88
N GLY A 68 15.39 -4.06 15.53
CA GLY A 68 15.47 -2.95 16.47
C GLY A 68 14.21 -2.69 17.30
N TYR A 69 13.12 -3.46 17.11
CA TYR A 69 11.82 -3.24 17.75
C TYR A 69 11.30 -1.80 17.58
N ARG A 70 11.49 -1.23 16.39
CA ARG A 70 11.09 0.14 16.08
C ARG A 70 9.78 0.14 15.31
N ASP A 71 8.89 1.04 15.70
CA ASP A 71 7.70 1.36 14.92
C ASP A 71 8.12 1.81 13.51
N PHE A 72 7.46 1.26 12.48
CA PHE A 72 7.77 1.58 11.09
C PHE A 72 6.56 1.48 10.18
N ALA A 73 6.64 2.13 9.03
CA ALA A 73 5.66 2.07 7.98
C ALA A 73 6.29 1.66 6.66
N CYS A 74 5.54 0.97 5.81
CA CYS A 74 5.98 0.64 4.48
C CYS A 74 4.90 0.88 3.44
N GLU A 75 5.33 1.25 2.23
CA GLU A 75 4.43 1.41 1.08
C GLU A 75 4.50 0.20 0.16
N THR A 76 3.34 -0.26 -0.31
CA THR A 76 3.28 -1.36 -1.27
C THR A 76 2.03 -1.29 -2.15
N THR A 77 2.06 -1.95 -3.31
CA THR A 77 0.87 -2.14 -4.14
C THR A 77 0.03 -3.33 -3.71
N LEU A 78 0.51 -4.23 -2.82
CA LEU A 78 -0.11 -5.53 -2.53
C LEU A 78 -0.40 -6.41 -3.77
N SER A 79 0.23 -6.14 -4.91
CA SER A 79 -0.01 -6.90 -6.15
C SER A 79 0.80 -8.20 -6.23
N GLY A 80 1.55 -8.55 -5.18
CA GLY A 80 2.33 -9.78 -5.04
C GLY A 80 2.20 -10.34 -3.63
N ARG A 81 2.69 -11.57 -3.42
CA ARG A 81 2.53 -12.30 -2.14
C ARG A 81 3.72 -12.21 -1.18
N MET A 82 4.75 -11.45 -1.56
CA MET A 82 6.04 -11.41 -0.85
C MET A 82 5.90 -11.12 0.65
N TYR A 83 4.94 -10.28 1.04
CA TYR A 83 4.80 -9.83 2.43
C TYR A 83 3.94 -10.74 3.32
N MET A 84 3.29 -11.78 2.77
CA MET A 84 2.36 -12.60 3.56
C MET A 84 3.08 -13.33 4.71
N SER A 85 4.19 -14.00 4.41
CA SER A 85 4.98 -14.72 5.42
C SER A 85 5.58 -13.78 6.47
N LEU A 86 6.04 -12.60 6.03
CA LEU A 86 6.54 -11.56 6.93
C LEU A 86 5.46 -11.09 7.90
N ILE A 87 4.28 -10.74 7.38
CA ILE A 87 3.14 -10.28 8.20
C ILE A 87 2.73 -11.37 9.20
N GLN A 88 2.66 -12.63 8.78
CA GLN A 88 2.38 -13.75 9.67
C GLN A 88 3.39 -13.85 10.82
N SER A 89 4.69 -13.75 10.50
CA SER A 89 5.76 -13.79 11.50
C SER A 89 5.69 -12.60 12.47
N LEU A 90 5.38 -11.40 11.97
CA LEU A 90 5.19 -10.21 12.80
C LEU A 90 3.98 -10.34 13.74
N MET A 91 2.85 -10.82 13.23
CA MET A 91 1.65 -11.08 14.05
C MET A 91 1.95 -12.10 15.16
N GLN A 92 2.66 -13.19 14.83
CA GLN A 92 3.05 -14.21 15.80
C GLN A 92 4.06 -13.72 16.84
N SER A 93 4.86 -12.68 16.52
CA SER A 93 5.81 -12.06 17.44
C SER A 93 5.22 -10.88 18.22
N GLY A 94 3.91 -10.67 18.16
CA GLY A 94 3.20 -9.66 18.97
C GLY A 94 3.25 -8.24 18.40
N TRP A 95 3.55 -8.08 17.11
CA TRP A 95 3.40 -6.78 16.43
C TRP A 95 1.92 -6.44 16.21
N THR A 96 1.61 -5.15 16.29
CA THR A 96 0.35 -4.63 15.76
C THR A 96 0.56 -4.21 14.31
N ILE A 97 -0.29 -4.67 13.40
CA ILE A 97 -0.20 -4.33 11.97
C ILE A 97 -1.47 -3.59 11.54
N GLU A 98 -1.26 -2.36 11.08
CA GLU A 98 -2.29 -1.43 10.62
C GLU A 98 -2.20 -1.26 9.11
N LEU A 99 -3.14 -1.83 8.37
CA LEU A 99 -3.19 -1.72 6.92
C LEU A 99 -4.17 -0.63 6.51
N VAL A 100 -3.66 0.40 5.84
CA VAL A 100 -4.48 1.43 5.19
C VAL A 100 -4.41 1.21 3.69
N TYR A 101 -5.53 0.86 3.09
CA TYR A 101 -5.65 0.65 1.66
C TYR A 101 -6.36 1.83 1.00
N LEU A 102 -5.70 2.49 0.05
CA LEU A 102 -6.31 3.51 -0.80
C LEU A 102 -6.72 2.89 -2.12
N ALA A 103 -8.02 2.74 -2.34
CA ALA A 103 -8.60 2.20 -3.55
C ALA A 103 -8.90 3.29 -4.59
N LEU A 104 -9.01 2.86 -5.84
CA LEU A 104 -9.49 3.65 -6.96
C LEU A 104 -10.65 2.88 -7.61
N PRO A 105 -11.56 3.56 -8.34
CA PRO A 105 -12.68 2.93 -9.00
C PRO A 105 -12.23 1.93 -10.07
N ASP A 106 -11.20 2.24 -10.85
CA ASP A 106 -10.71 1.34 -11.88
C ASP A 106 -9.24 1.60 -12.25
N TRP A 107 -8.69 0.72 -13.08
CA TRP A 107 -7.32 0.86 -13.58
C TRP A 107 -7.13 2.08 -14.50
N ARG A 108 -8.20 2.61 -15.11
CA ARG A 108 -8.12 3.78 -15.99
C ARG A 108 -7.84 5.04 -15.20
N MET A 109 -8.47 5.20 -14.04
CA MET A 109 -8.12 6.28 -13.10
C MET A 109 -6.69 6.13 -12.59
N SER A 110 -6.24 4.89 -12.33
CA SER A 110 -4.83 4.62 -11.98
C SER A 110 -3.89 5.11 -13.08
N GLN A 111 -4.19 4.80 -14.35
CA GLN A 111 -3.43 5.28 -15.51
C GLN A 111 -3.43 6.81 -15.61
N GLN A 112 -4.60 7.44 -15.51
CA GLN A 112 -4.72 8.90 -15.58
C GLN A 112 -3.85 9.58 -14.54
N ARG A 113 -3.93 9.14 -13.27
CA ARG A 113 -3.14 9.73 -12.18
C ARG A 113 -1.64 9.48 -12.31
N VAL A 114 -1.24 8.34 -12.88
CA VAL A 114 0.18 8.10 -13.21
C VAL A 114 0.64 9.06 -14.30
N ALA A 115 -0.16 9.27 -15.35
CA ALA A 115 0.16 10.22 -16.43
C ALA A 115 0.27 11.66 -15.90
N GLU A 116 -0.65 12.09 -15.04
CA GLU A 116 -0.58 13.40 -14.36
C GLU A 116 0.71 13.54 -13.53
N ARG A 117 1.09 12.51 -12.77
CA ARG A 117 2.33 12.49 -12.00
C ARG A 117 3.56 12.62 -12.91
N VAL A 118 3.58 11.93 -14.05
CA VAL A 118 4.68 12.01 -15.02
C VAL A 118 4.78 13.41 -15.63
N ALA A 119 3.64 14.03 -15.95
CA ALA A 119 3.61 15.41 -16.44
C ALA A 119 4.21 16.42 -15.41
N HIS A 120 4.18 16.09 -14.12
CA HIS A 120 4.80 16.86 -13.04
C HIS A 120 6.21 16.36 -12.65
N GLY A 121 6.86 15.57 -13.51
CA GLY A 121 8.25 15.11 -13.32
C GLY A 121 8.41 13.88 -12.42
N GLY A 122 7.34 13.17 -12.10
CA GLY A 122 7.42 11.90 -11.35
C GLY A 122 7.70 10.68 -12.23
N HIS A 123 7.82 9.51 -11.59
CA HIS A 123 8.13 8.25 -12.27
C HIS A 123 6.94 7.69 -13.08
N ASP A 124 7.23 7.20 -14.29
CA ASP A 124 6.26 6.49 -15.14
C ASP A 124 6.10 5.02 -14.73
N ILE A 125 4.94 4.43 -15.01
CA ILE A 125 4.70 2.99 -14.85
C ILE A 125 4.07 2.46 -16.14
N PRO A 126 4.63 1.39 -16.74
CA PRO A 126 4.06 0.81 -17.96
C PRO A 126 2.59 0.45 -17.80
N LEU A 127 1.78 0.75 -18.83
CA LEU A 127 0.34 0.45 -18.83
C LEU A 127 0.03 -1.01 -18.54
N THR A 128 0.81 -1.93 -19.12
CA THR A 128 0.67 -3.37 -18.90
C THR A 128 0.85 -3.75 -17.43
N ASP A 129 1.72 -3.03 -16.71
CA ASP A 129 1.92 -3.21 -15.29
C ASP A 129 0.78 -2.63 -14.46
N ILE A 130 0.21 -1.49 -14.85
CA ILE A 130 -0.98 -0.93 -14.20
C ILE A 130 -2.16 -1.91 -14.32
N GLN A 131 -2.47 -2.35 -15.53
CA GLN A 131 -3.57 -3.28 -15.81
C GLN A 131 -3.40 -4.62 -15.09
N ARG A 132 -2.17 -5.15 -15.03
CA ARG A 132 -1.86 -6.40 -14.34
C ARG A 132 -1.93 -6.27 -12.82
N ARG A 133 -1.39 -5.18 -12.26
CA ARG A 133 -1.25 -5.00 -10.80
C ARG A 133 -2.56 -4.58 -10.15
N PHE A 134 -3.43 -3.85 -10.85
CA PHE A 134 -4.68 -3.31 -10.29
C PHE A 134 -5.60 -4.39 -9.69
N PRO A 135 -6.12 -5.37 -10.46
CA PRO A 135 -6.99 -6.40 -9.91
C PRO A 135 -6.27 -7.30 -8.89
N ARG A 136 -4.96 -7.56 -9.09
CA ARG A 136 -4.14 -8.33 -8.14
C ARG A 136 -3.99 -7.65 -6.80
N SER A 137 -3.90 -6.32 -6.77
CA SER A 137 -3.85 -5.52 -5.56
C SER A 137 -5.12 -5.69 -4.73
N LEU A 138 -6.28 -5.59 -5.39
CA LEU A 138 -7.59 -5.74 -4.75
C LEU A 138 -7.86 -7.19 -4.31
N SER A 139 -7.58 -8.17 -5.17
CA SER A 139 -7.65 -9.60 -4.80
C SER A 139 -6.74 -9.90 -3.61
N GLY A 140 -5.51 -9.38 -3.62
CA GLY A 140 -4.57 -9.50 -2.51
C GLY A 140 -5.14 -8.90 -1.21
N LEU A 141 -5.73 -7.71 -1.27
CA LEU A 141 -6.41 -7.10 -0.14
C LEU A 141 -7.49 -8.03 0.42
N PHE A 142 -8.47 -8.41 -0.40
CA PHE A 142 -9.67 -9.11 0.09
C PHE A 142 -9.43 -10.56 0.49
N GLN A 143 -8.59 -11.29 -0.24
CA GLN A 143 -8.39 -12.73 -0.03
C GLN A 143 -7.17 -13.06 0.81
N GLY A 144 -6.27 -12.09 1.02
CA GLY A 144 -4.97 -12.33 1.64
C GLY A 144 -4.73 -11.46 2.87
N TYR A 145 -4.64 -10.15 2.66
CA TYR A 145 -4.08 -9.26 3.67
C TYR A 145 -5.10 -8.74 4.68
N ALA A 146 -6.35 -8.50 4.28
CA ALA A 146 -7.30 -7.75 5.10
C ALA A 146 -7.64 -8.44 6.44
N GLY A 147 -7.76 -9.77 6.44
CA GLY A 147 -8.00 -10.57 7.64
C GLY A 147 -6.73 -11.07 8.34
N LEU A 148 -5.56 -10.85 7.74
CA LEU A 148 -4.28 -11.34 8.27
C LEU A 148 -3.66 -10.37 9.29
N VAL A 149 -3.95 -9.08 9.15
CA VAL A 149 -3.39 -8.00 9.97
C VAL A 149 -4.30 -7.67 11.16
N SER A 150 -3.81 -6.89 12.12
CA SER A 150 -4.58 -6.48 13.31
C SER A 150 -5.80 -5.62 12.94
N ARG A 151 -5.62 -4.68 12.01
CA ARG A 151 -6.71 -3.86 11.49
C ARG A 151 -6.45 -3.43 10.05
N THR A 152 -7.49 -3.50 9.23
CA THR A 152 -7.53 -2.97 7.86
C THR A 152 -8.56 -1.86 7.75
N ARG A 153 -8.18 -0.74 7.13
CA ARG A 153 -9.10 0.33 6.71
C ARG A 153 -8.94 0.57 5.22
N CYS A 154 -10.03 0.41 4.47
CA CYS A 154 -10.04 0.64 3.03
C CYS A 154 -10.80 1.93 2.72
N PHE A 155 -10.15 2.84 1.99
CA PHE A 155 -10.73 4.11 1.57
C PHE A 155 -10.82 4.17 0.05
N MET A 156 -11.95 4.62 -0.48
CA MET A 156 -12.07 5.00 -1.88
C MET A 156 -11.49 6.42 -2.04
N ASN A 157 -10.43 6.57 -2.83
CA ASN A 157 -9.67 7.83 -2.93
C ASN A 157 -9.77 8.46 -4.33
N HIS A 158 -10.99 8.72 -4.80
CA HIS A 158 -11.26 9.25 -6.15
C HIS A 158 -11.77 10.69 -6.19
N GLU A 159 -12.30 11.18 -5.06
CA GLU A 159 -12.81 12.54 -4.89
C GLU A 159 -11.84 13.38 -4.03
N GLU A 160 -12.26 14.58 -3.63
CA GLU A 160 -11.46 15.50 -2.79
C GLU A 160 -11.10 14.89 -1.44
N LYS A 161 -12.02 14.12 -0.84
CA LYS A 161 -11.81 13.46 0.45
C LYS A 161 -11.95 11.94 0.31
N PRO A 162 -11.04 11.14 0.90
CA PRO A 162 -11.18 9.70 0.90
C PRO A 162 -12.45 9.26 1.66
N VAL A 163 -13.22 8.35 1.06
CA VAL A 163 -14.44 7.77 1.67
C VAL A 163 -14.10 6.43 2.30
N LEU A 164 -14.37 6.24 3.59
CA LEU A 164 -14.19 4.93 4.25
C LEU A 164 -15.19 3.92 3.66
N VAL A 165 -14.67 2.85 3.07
CA VAL A 165 -15.46 1.79 2.45
C VAL A 165 -15.74 0.67 3.46
N PHE A 166 -14.70 0.18 4.12
CA PHE A 166 -14.80 -0.83 5.17
C PHE A 166 -13.66 -0.73 6.18
N GLU A 167 -13.93 -1.20 7.40
CA GLU A 167 -12.93 -1.56 8.39
C GLU A 167 -12.99 -3.08 8.63
N GLN A 168 -11.85 -3.72 8.86
CA GLN A 168 -11.80 -5.14 9.21
C GLN A 168 -10.82 -5.39 10.35
N ARG A 169 -11.22 -6.23 11.32
CA ARG A 169 -10.40 -6.73 12.43
C ARG A 169 -10.59 -8.24 12.53
N GLY A 170 -9.54 -9.00 12.23
CA GLY A 170 -9.67 -10.45 12.04
C GLY A 170 -10.74 -10.77 10.99
N ASP A 171 -11.72 -11.59 11.35
CA ASP A 171 -12.81 -12.00 10.44
C ASP A 171 -13.99 -11.02 10.43
N GLN A 172 -14.05 -10.08 11.37
CA GLN A 172 -15.14 -9.10 11.44
C GLN A 172 -14.84 -7.94 10.47
N ARG A 173 -15.73 -7.75 9.48
CA ARG A 173 -15.66 -6.64 8.51
C ARG A 173 -16.92 -5.78 8.59
N ASP A 174 -16.73 -4.52 8.98
CA ASP A 174 -17.78 -3.51 9.00
C ASP A 174 -17.75 -2.73 7.68
N ILE A 175 -18.85 -2.76 6.92
CA ILE A 175 -18.98 -2.11 5.61
C ILE A 175 -19.72 -0.78 5.81
N TYR A 176 -19.06 0.33 5.48
CA TYR A 176 -19.59 1.69 5.63
C TYR A 176 -20.14 2.25 4.31
N HIS A 177 -19.67 1.73 3.17
CA HIS A 177 -20.15 2.17 1.86
C HIS A 177 -20.34 0.97 0.91
N ASP A 178 -21.54 0.39 0.93
CA ASP A 178 -21.87 -0.85 0.20
C ASP A 178 -21.67 -0.75 -1.33
N GLY A 179 -22.02 0.38 -1.96
CA GLY A 179 -21.82 0.58 -3.40
C GLY A 179 -20.35 0.49 -3.83
N HIS A 180 -19.47 1.24 -3.17
CA HIS A 180 -18.03 1.14 -3.36
C HIS A 180 -17.48 -0.24 -3.00
N PHE A 181 -17.95 -0.86 -1.92
CA PHE A 181 -17.49 -2.18 -1.52
C PHE A 181 -17.78 -3.24 -2.60
N ARG A 182 -19.02 -3.33 -3.09
CA ARG A 182 -19.40 -4.24 -4.19
C ARG A 182 -18.63 -3.94 -5.47
N HIS A 183 -18.38 -2.66 -5.75
CA HIS A 183 -17.58 -2.26 -6.91
C HIS A 183 -16.14 -2.78 -6.81
N LEU A 184 -15.49 -2.60 -5.66
CA LEU A 184 -14.14 -3.10 -5.44
C LEU A 184 -14.04 -4.63 -5.50
N LEU A 185 -15.06 -5.36 -5.06
CA LEU A 185 -15.11 -6.82 -5.24
C LEU A 185 -15.14 -7.21 -6.71
N ARG A 186 -15.97 -6.56 -7.54
CA ARG A 186 -16.00 -6.80 -8.99
C ARG A 186 -14.65 -6.53 -9.65
N GLU A 187 -14.02 -5.41 -9.32
CA GLU A 187 -12.68 -5.07 -9.83
C GLU A 187 -11.59 -6.04 -9.33
N ALA A 188 -11.81 -6.69 -8.19
CA ALA A 188 -10.97 -7.77 -7.68
C ALA A 188 -11.20 -9.13 -8.38
N GLY A 189 -12.30 -9.27 -9.13
CA GLY A 189 -12.75 -10.54 -9.70
C GLY A 189 -13.45 -11.46 -8.68
N LEU A 190 -14.14 -10.87 -7.69
CA LEU A 190 -14.82 -11.55 -6.58
C LEU A 190 -16.33 -11.32 -6.59
#